data_AF-A0A8H4W0I9-F1
#
_entry.id   AF-A0A8H4W0I9-F1
#
_cell.length_a   1.000
_cell.length_b   1.000
_cell.length_c   1.000
_cell.angle_alpha   90.00
_cell.angle_beta   90.00
_cell.angle_gamma   90.00
#
_symmetry.space_group_name_H-M   'P 1'
#
loop_
_entity.id
_entity.type
_entity.pdbx_description
1 polymer ?
#
loop_
_entity_poly.entity_id
_entity_poly.type
_entity_poly.pdbx_seq_one_letter_code
_entity_poly.pdbx_strand_id
1 'polypeptide(L)'
;MREIKSIGHYMGYGSRAQVHAAFVGEERVALKIYRERAFFKQEREVYEHLLRSKQSPSLKLPRYFGPFVLTESVLSTFEFQPSRIDKRQHVGPCTPYRMALGFEEFSGVGLHTIINELKDTCLAKFEKDLFKTIRALHDVGICHRDLKADNILLDPTMLEDNQQVTMEYMVIDLSDAVLKHKTSEHCWRELQKLDLRNIREIFADARAAKAVSLGFQTLSNILLSNPNLNKDVVKQPAIDVETQLELSRLLKVAYSSSKIESLVDEILQTTTSLVPELCSAVVKILHNHARSSEALALLEKQFTNTITQNGRCPQLNRQKGLILQSLGSEIRDAAQAFELAITQFSEQLGPLDDATLCTRREYALFRAKIGDRNIATNILKDILETLVNQKVCTRKQARIIDTCSKEIKSLEAFKAADSSVFANDHQHLTPGSKRKVSSDTDSGIDLRSPKRLHWSSNREQLRQERNAFCED
;
A
#
# COMPACT_ATOMS: atom_id res chain seq x y z
N MET A 1 -16.25 -39.22 19.07
CA MET A 1 -16.32 -37.85 18.51
C MET A 1 -17.09 -37.01 19.52
N ARG A 2 -16.67 -35.79 19.84
CA ARG A 2 -17.35 -34.97 20.85
C ARG A 2 -18.62 -34.35 20.24
N GLU A 3 -19.72 -34.39 20.96
CA GLU A 3 -21.01 -33.81 20.52
C GLU A 3 -21.26 -32.47 21.21
N ILE A 4 -21.80 -31.50 20.46
CA ILE A 4 -22.24 -30.20 21.00
C ILE A 4 -23.76 -30.21 21.14
N LYS A 5 -24.22 -30.10 22.40
CA LYS A 5 -25.66 -30.06 22.74
C LYS A 5 -26.24 -28.66 22.66
N SER A 6 -25.43 -27.63 22.88
CA SER A 6 -25.84 -26.22 22.84
C SER A 6 -24.69 -25.33 22.39
N ILE A 7 -25.01 -24.33 21.58
CA ILE A 7 -24.11 -23.23 21.25
C ILE A 7 -24.46 -22.01 22.11
N GLY A 8 -23.45 -21.29 22.55
CA GLY A 8 -23.56 -20.07 23.31
C GLY A 8 -23.56 -18.83 22.42
N HIS A 9 -23.07 -17.72 22.97
CA HIS A 9 -23.08 -16.43 22.31
C HIS A 9 -22.20 -16.43 21.05
N TYR A 10 -22.63 -15.64 20.09
CA TYR A 10 -21.91 -15.38 18.86
C TYR A 10 -20.64 -14.56 19.12
N MET A 11 -19.51 -14.99 18.56
CA MET A 11 -18.21 -14.35 18.75
C MET A 11 -17.71 -13.64 17.49
N GLY A 12 -18.06 -14.14 16.30
CA GLY A 12 -17.62 -13.54 15.05
C GLY A 12 -18.00 -14.34 13.81
N TYR A 13 -17.76 -13.76 12.65
CA TYR A 13 -18.04 -14.38 11.36
C TYR A 13 -16.97 -14.07 10.33
N GLY A 14 -16.82 -14.99 9.38
CA GLY A 14 -16.17 -14.78 8.10
C GLY A 14 -17.10 -15.16 6.96
N SER A 15 -16.61 -15.04 5.73
CA SER A 15 -17.33 -15.51 4.55
C SER A 15 -17.58 -17.02 4.60
N ARG A 16 -16.69 -17.80 5.23
CA ARG A 16 -16.69 -19.27 5.20
C ARG A 16 -17.28 -19.95 6.43
N ALA A 17 -17.28 -19.25 7.56
CA ALA A 17 -17.62 -19.82 8.86
C ALA A 17 -18.13 -18.78 9.85
N GLN A 18 -18.76 -19.25 10.93
CA GLN A 18 -19.11 -18.46 12.11
C GLN A 18 -18.54 -19.09 13.36
N VAL A 19 -18.18 -18.24 14.33
CA VAL A 19 -17.58 -18.66 15.59
C VAL A 19 -18.56 -18.35 16.72
N HIS A 20 -18.85 -19.35 17.53
CA HIS A 20 -19.71 -19.27 18.70
C HIS A 20 -18.98 -19.81 19.91
N ALA A 21 -19.20 -19.22 21.08
CA ALA A 21 -18.79 -19.84 22.33
C ALA A 21 -19.61 -21.13 22.54
N ALA A 22 -19.03 -22.15 23.13
CA ALA A 22 -19.72 -23.38 23.52
C ALA A 22 -19.09 -23.96 24.78
N PHE A 23 -19.84 -24.80 25.49
CA PHE A 23 -19.34 -25.56 26.62
C PHE A 23 -19.22 -27.03 26.26
N VAL A 24 -18.06 -27.63 26.57
CA VAL A 24 -17.79 -29.05 26.37
C VAL A 24 -17.38 -29.63 27.72
N GLY A 25 -18.35 -30.16 28.46
CA GLY A 25 -18.16 -30.43 29.88
C GLY A 25 -17.99 -29.11 30.63
N GLU A 26 -16.87 -28.94 31.32
CA GLU A 26 -16.50 -27.71 32.04
C GLU A 26 -15.63 -26.75 31.19
N GLU A 27 -15.15 -27.19 30.03
CA GLU A 27 -14.27 -26.38 29.17
C GLU A 27 -15.09 -25.43 28.29
N ARG A 28 -14.64 -24.17 28.23
CA ARG A 28 -15.11 -23.17 27.26
C ARG A 28 -14.34 -23.31 25.95
N VAL A 29 -15.09 -23.37 24.85
CA VAL A 29 -14.55 -23.63 23.51
C VAL A 29 -15.11 -22.61 22.52
N ALA A 30 -14.24 -22.00 21.73
CA ALA A 30 -14.63 -21.28 20.52
C ALA A 30 -14.91 -22.27 19.40
N LEU A 31 -16.17 -22.43 19.04
CA LEU A 31 -16.66 -23.39 18.06
C LEU A 31 -16.84 -22.72 16.69
N LYS A 32 -16.03 -23.11 15.72
CA LYS A 32 -16.09 -22.62 14.33
C LYS A 32 -16.94 -23.55 13.47
N ILE A 33 -18.07 -23.04 13.00
CA ILE A 33 -19.09 -23.72 12.21
C ILE A 33 -18.98 -23.24 10.76
N TYR A 34 -18.84 -24.18 9.83
CA TYR A 34 -18.52 -23.89 8.43
C TYR A 34 -19.75 -23.94 7.53
N ARG A 35 -19.78 -23.09 6.51
CA ARG A 35 -20.78 -23.18 5.43
C ARG A 35 -20.56 -24.41 4.57
N GLU A 36 -19.30 -24.77 4.31
CA GLU A 36 -18.94 -25.85 3.39
C GLU A 36 -17.95 -26.84 3.99
N ARG A 37 -18.08 -28.10 3.57
CA ARG A 37 -17.21 -29.21 3.98
C ARG A 37 -15.75 -29.01 3.56
N ALA A 38 -15.49 -28.35 2.43
CA ALA A 38 -14.15 -28.13 1.91
C ALA A 38 -13.30 -27.29 2.87
N PHE A 39 -13.83 -26.15 3.33
CA PHE A 39 -13.16 -25.25 4.27
C PHE A 39 -12.87 -25.92 5.62
N PHE A 40 -13.84 -26.67 6.15
CA PHE A 40 -13.64 -27.47 7.36
C PHE A 40 -12.46 -28.45 7.21
N LYS A 41 -12.42 -29.20 6.10
CA LYS A 41 -11.37 -30.20 5.87
C LYS A 41 -9.99 -29.56 5.77
N GLN A 42 -9.89 -28.45 5.03
CA GLN A 42 -8.64 -27.73 4.86
C GLN A 42 -8.09 -27.21 6.19
N GLU A 43 -8.89 -26.46 6.96
CA GLU A 43 -8.42 -25.90 8.23
C GLU A 43 -8.11 -27.00 9.24
N ARG A 44 -8.93 -28.06 9.29
CA ARG A 44 -8.67 -29.24 10.13
C ARG A 44 -7.32 -29.87 9.83
N GLU A 45 -7.00 -30.08 8.55
CA GLU A 45 -5.75 -30.69 8.14
C GLU A 45 -4.53 -29.87 8.60
N VAL A 46 -4.64 -28.55 8.56
CA VAL A 46 -3.58 -27.63 9.04
C VAL A 46 -3.36 -27.78 10.54
N TYR A 47 -4.44 -27.83 11.34
CA TYR A 47 -4.32 -28.04 12.78
C TYR A 47 -3.86 -29.46 13.16
N GLU A 48 -4.27 -30.49 12.40
CA GLU A 48 -3.73 -31.85 12.58
C GLU A 48 -2.23 -31.91 12.26
N HIS A 49 -1.77 -31.18 11.25
CA HIS A 49 -0.34 -31.02 10.95
C HIS A 49 0.42 -30.33 12.09
N LEU A 50 -0.17 -29.29 12.70
CA LEU A 50 0.39 -28.61 13.87
C LEU A 50 0.52 -29.54 15.08
N LEU A 51 -0.46 -30.42 15.33
CA LEU A 51 -0.40 -31.38 16.43
C LEU A 51 0.70 -32.43 16.26
N ARG A 52 1.01 -32.82 15.01
CA ARG A 52 2.09 -33.77 14.70
C ARG A 52 3.47 -33.11 14.72
N SER A 53 3.52 -31.80 14.51
CA SER A 53 4.76 -31.01 14.52
C SER A 53 5.16 -30.66 15.95
N LYS A 54 6.48 -30.59 16.24
CA LYS A 54 6.94 -30.05 17.52
C LYS A 54 6.59 -28.55 17.57
N GLN A 55 5.60 -28.19 18.38
CA GLN A 55 5.16 -26.79 18.48
C GLN A 55 6.28 -25.94 19.06
N SER A 56 6.64 -24.88 18.33
CA SER A 56 7.56 -23.85 18.84
C SER A 56 6.83 -23.01 19.89
N PRO A 57 7.47 -22.64 21.02
CA PRO A 57 6.88 -21.72 22.00
C PRO A 57 6.60 -20.32 21.43
N SER A 58 7.13 -20.01 20.24
CA SER A 58 6.85 -18.76 19.51
C SER A 58 5.54 -18.80 18.72
N LEU A 59 4.92 -19.98 18.56
CA LEU A 59 3.60 -20.08 17.93
C LEU A 59 2.55 -19.56 18.90
N LYS A 60 1.79 -18.56 18.43
CA LYS A 60 0.70 -17.93 19.15
C LYS A 60 -0.59 -18.22 18.40
N LEU A 61 -1.06 -19.47 18.51
CA LEU A 61 -2.27 -19.99 17.87
C LEU A 61 -3.21 -20.52 18.96
N PRO A 62 -4.53 -20.55 18.74
CA PRO A 62 -5.45 -21.14 19.70
C PRO A 62 -5.16 -22.63 19.87
N ARG A 63 -5.29 -23.13 21.11
CA ARG A 63 -5.27 -24.57 21.33
C ARG A 63 -6.40 -25.24 20.54
N TYR A 64 -6.07 -26.29 19.80
CA TYR A 64 -7.03 -27.05 18.99
C TYR A 64 -7.60 -28.23 19.79
N PHE A 65 -8.93 -28.30 19.90
CA PHE A 65 -9.63 -29.36 20.64
C PHE A 65 -10.16 -30.49 19.75
N GLY A 66 -10.02 -30.37 18.43
CA GLY A 66 -10.50 -31.38 17.49
C GLY A 66 -11.85 -31.04 16.83
N PRO A 67 -12.40 -31.98 16.06
CA PRO A 67 -13.70 -31.83 15.43
C PRO A 67 -14.87 -32.19 16.37
N PHE A 68 -15.97 -31.48 16.19
CA PHE A 68 -17.22 -31.64 16.94
C PHE A 68 -18.38 -31.93 16.00
N VAL A 69 -19.28 -32.83 16.41
CA VAL A 69 -20.55 -33.07 15.71
C VAL A 69 -21.60 -32.09 16.22
N LEU A 70 -22.27 -31.40 15.31
CA LEU A 70 -23.43 -30.57 15.60
C LEU A 70 -24.68 -31.46 15.65
N THR A 71 -25.38 -31.44 16.78
CA THR A 71 -26.65 -32.18 16.93
C THR A 71 -27.74 -31.54 16.06
N GLU A 72 -28.77 -32.32 15.71
CA GLU A 72 -29.91 -31.80 14.92
C GLU A 72 -30.59 -30.60 15.61
N SER A 73 -30.62 -30.58 16.95
CA SER A 73 -31.13 -29.44 17.73
C SER A 73 -30.32 -28.15 17.53
N VAL A 74 -28.99 -28.25 17.37
CA VAL A 74 -28.14 -27.10 17.05
C VAL A 74 -28.35 -26.69 15.61
N LEU A 75 -28.37 -27.65 14.68
CA LEU A 75 -28.55 -27.37 13.26
C LEU A 75 -29.90 -26.73 12.93
N SER A 76 -30.96 -27.09 13.65
CA SER A 76 -32.32 -26.55 13.45
C SER A 76 -32.49 -25.12 13.97
N THR A 77 -31.62 -24.67 14.87
CA THR A 77 -31.68 -23.34 15.49
C THR A 77 -30.56 -22.42 15.01
N PHE A 78 -29.55 -22.97 14.36
CA PHE A 78 -28.42 -22.22 13.85
C PHE A 78 -28.76 -21.56 12.51
N GLU A 79 -28.60 -20.24 12.46
CA GLU A 79 -28.68 -19.46 11.24
C GLU A 79 -27.41 -18.66 11.04
N PHE A 80 -26.84 -18.73 9.83
CA PHE A 80 -25.74 -17.85 9.49
C PHE A 80 -26.24 -16.41 9.44
N GLN A 81 -25.70 -15.55 10.30
CA GLN A 81 -25.81 -14.10 10.12
C GLN A 81 -25.46 -13.67 8.67
N PRO A 82 -26.24 -12.75 8.07
CA PRO A 82 -25.97 -12.24 6.72
C PRO A 82 -24.59 -11.58 6.67
N SER A 83 -23.77 -11.93 5.67
CA SER A 83 -22.49 -11.27 5.48
C SER A 83 -22.71 -9.81 5.07
N ARG A 84 -22.27 -8.84 5.88
CA ARG A 84 -22.32 -7.41 5.52
C ARG A 84 -21.59 -7.08 4.20
N ILE A 85 -20.65 -7.95 3.81
CA ILE A 85 -19.77 -7.77 2.66
C ILE A 85 -20.50 -8.05 1.34
N ASP A 86 -21.57 -8.84 1.35
CA ASP A 86 -22.24 -9.26 0.11
C ASP A 86 -23.70 -8.84 0.05
N LYS A 87 -23.94 -7.52 0.10
CA LYS A 87 -25.28 -6.95 -0.13
C LYS A 87 -25.80 -7.19 -1.55
N ARG A 88 -24.96 -7.67 -2.47
CA ARG A 88 -25.28 -7.83 -3.89
C ARG A 88 -25.63 -9.27 -4.26
N GLN A 89 -25.26 -10.25 -3.44
CA GLN A 89 -25.71 -11.62 -3.60
C GLN A 89 -26.71 -11.94 -2.48
N HIS A 90 -27.98 -12.10 -2.84
CA HIS A 90 -28.94 -12.80 -1.99
C HIS A 90 -28.47 -14.25 -1.84
N VAL A 91 -27.52 -14.49 -0.94
CA VAL A 91 -27.12 -15.84 -0.54
C VAL A 91 -28.32 -16.41 0.19
N GLY A 92 -29.02 -17.35 -0.45
CA GLY A 92 -30.16 -18.04 0.16
C GLY A 92 -29.76 -18.75 1.46
N PRO A 93 -30.74 -19.26 2.23
CA PRO A 93 -30.47 -20.00 3.46
C PRO A 93 -29.47 -21.12 3.18
N CYS A 94 -28.33 -21.08 3.86
CA CYS A 94 -27.24 -22.04 3.70
C CYS A 94 -27.24 -22.96 4.92
N THR A 95 -27.50 -24.25 4.72
CA THR A 95 -27.41 -25.24 5.80
C THR A 95 -25.95 -25.40 6.21
N PRO A 96 -25.59 -25.23 7.49
CA PRO A 96 -24.22 -25.40 7.96
C PRO A 96 -23.73 -26.83 7.74
N TYR A 97 -22.42 -26.98 7.55
CA TYR A 97 -21.79 -28.28 7.59
C TYR A 97 -21.95 -28.89 8.99
N ARG A 98 -22.34 -30.16 9.06
CA ARG A 98 -22.66 -30.88 10.32
C ARG A 98 -21.49 -31.04 11.30
N MET A 99 -20.30 -30.61 10.91
CA MET A 99 -19.09 -30.66 11.72
C MET A 99 -18.55 -29.26 11.98
N ALA A 100 -18.04 -29.05 13.19
CA ALA A 100 -17.36 -27.83 13.60
C ALA A 100 -15.95 -28.15 14.10
N LEU A 101 -15.08 -27.13 14.16
CA LEU A 101 -13.79 -27.21 14.83
C LEU A 101 -13.85 -26.45 16.15
N GLY A 102 -13.33 -27.06 17.22
CA GLY A 102 -13.25 -26.41 18.54
C GLY A 102 -11.85 -25.90 18.83
N PHE A 103 -11.80 -24.67 19.35
CA PHE A 103 -10.58 -23.94 19.68
C PHE A 103 -10.65 -23.37 21.10
N GLU A 104 -9.49 -23.04 21.66
CA GLU A 104 -9.39 -22.18 22.84
C GLU A 104 -10.16 -20.89 22.64
N GLU A 105 -10.99 -20.54 23.63
CA GLU A 105 -11.64 -19.25 23.65
C GLU A 105 -10.62 -18.19 24.08
N PHE A 106 -10.38 -17.20 23.22
CA PHE A 106 -9.49 -16.07 23.51
C PHE A 106 -10.30 -14.78 23.56
N SER A 107 -10.31 -14.10 24.72
CA SER A 107 -11.10 -12.89 24.97
C SER A 107 -10.41 -11.60 24.49
N GLY A 108 -9.78 -11.64 23.32
CA GLY A 108 -9.09 -10.48 22.74
C GLY A 108 -9.95 -9.69 21.75
N VAL A 109 -9.46 -8.51 21.37
CA VAL A 109 -10.01 -7.68 20.28
C VAL A 109 -9.17 -7.83 19.02
N GLY A 110 -9.78 -7.71 17.85
CA GLY A 110 -9.05 -7.73 16.59
C GLY A 110 -8.07 -6.56 16.49
N LEU A 111 -6.84 -6.79 16.03
CA LEU A 111 -5.78 -5.79 15.98
C LEU A 111 -6.20 -4.51 15.24
N HIS A 112 -7.04 -4.65 14.20
CA HIS A 112 -7.55 -3.52 13.42
C HIS A 112 -8.25 -2.45 14.28
N THR A 113 -8.81 -2.79 15.45
CA THR A 113 -9.53 -1.84 16.30
C THR A 113 -8.61 -0.93 17.10
N ILE A 114 -7.44 -1.43 17.49
CA ILE A 114 -6.56 -0.78 18.48
C ILE A 114 -5.16 -0.46 17.96
N ILE A 115 -4.76 -0.96 16.77
CA ILE A 115 -3.38 -0.82 16.27
C ILE A 115 -2.91 0.65 16.19
N ASN A 116 -3.83 1.57 15.93
CA ASN A 116 -3.54 3.01 15.85
C ASN A 116 -3.36 3.67 17.24
N GLU A 117 -3.88 3.04 18.29
CA GLU A 117 -3.82 3.52 19.68
C GLU A 117 -2.59 3.03 20.43
N LEU A 118 -1.94 1.96 19.93
CA LEU A 118 -0.70 1.45 20.51
C LEU A 118 0.38 2.55 20.55
N LYS A 119 1.25 2.55 21.54
CA LYS A 119 2.47 3.39 21.53
C LYS A 119 3.45 2.92 20.46
N ASP A 120 4.36 3.77 19.98
CA ASP A 120 5.30 3.38 18.91
C ASP A 120 6.30 2.30 19.34
N THR A 121 6.75 2.34 20.59
CA THR A 121 7.59 1.29 21.19
C THR A 121 6.86 -0.05 21.25
N CYS A 122 5.59 -0.02 21.64
CA CYS A 122 4.68 -1.16 21.65
C CYS A 122 4.47 -1.72 20.24
N LEU A 123 4.19 -0.86 19.26
CA LEU A 123 3.97 -1.23 17.87
C LEU A 123 5.20 -1.92 17.25
N ALA A 124 6.40 -1.38 17.49
CA ALA A 124 7.65 -1.96 16.99
C ALA A 124 7.99 -3.31 17.65
N LYS A 125 7.77 -3.44 18.98
CA LYS A 125 7.93 -4.72 19.70
C LYS A 125 6.97 -5.76 19.16
N PHE A 126 5.70 -5.37 18.98
CA PHE A 126 4.66 -6.28 18.52
C PHE A 126 4.89 -6.75 17.08
N GLU A 127 5.28 -5.85 16.17
CA GLU A 127 5.66 -6.22 14.80
C GLU A 127 6.77 -7.29 14.82
N LYS A 128 7.82 -7.07 15.63
CA LYS A 128 8.93 -8.01 15.78
C LYS A 128 8.47 -9.38 16.30
N ASP A 129 7.59 -9.41 17.28
CA ASP A 129 7.10 -10.67 17.86
C ASP A 129 6.17 -11.42 16.88
N LEU A 130 5.28 -10.70 16.18
CA LEU A 130 4.45 -11.31 15.13
C LEU A 130 5.30 -11.88 13.98
N PHE A 131 6.38 -11.20 13.59
CA PHE A 131 7.35 -11.74 12.64
C PHE A 131 7.97 -13.07 13.08
N LYS A 132 8.26 -13.23 14.37
CA LYS A 132 8.76 -14.49 14.91
C LYS A 132 7.70 -15.57 14.87
N THR A 133 6.45 -15.25 15.24
CA THR A 133 5.33 -16.21 15.18
C THR A 133 5.10 -16.71 13.76
N ILE A 134 5.08 -15.82 12.76
CA ILE A 134 4.85 -16.23 11.36
C ILE A 134 6.04 -17.01 10.80
N ARG A 135 7.28 -16.69 11.18
CA ARG A 135 8.43 -17.54 10.84
C ARG A 135 8.35 -18.91 11.49
N ALA A 136 7.96 -18.99 12.76
CA ALA A 136 7.75 -20.29 13.41
C ALA A 136 6.64 -21.11 12.71
N LEU A 137 5.60 -20.45 12.18
CA LEU A 137 4.56 -21.08 11.38
C LEU A 137 5.12 -21.60 10.04
N HIS A 138 5.96 -20.81 9.38
CA HIS A 138 6.69 -21.21 8.17
C HIS A 138 7.63 -22.39 8.42
N ASP A 139 8.32 -22.42 9.56
CA ASP A 139 9.28 -23.47 9.93
C ASP A 139 8.58 -24.82 10.15
N VAL A 140 7.34 -24.83 10.64
CA VAL A 140 6.51 -26.04 10.72
C VAL A 140 5.84 -26.39 9.38
N GLY A 141 6.11 -25.63 8.32
CA GLY A 141 5.61 -25.92 6.97
C GLY A 141 4.18 -25.46 6.72
N ILE A 142 3.73 -24.38 7.37
CA ILE A 142 2.42 -23.74 7.11
C ILE A 142 2.62 -22.29 6.64
N CYS A 143 2.02 -21.90 5.52
CA CYS A 143 1.81 -20.48 5.16
C CYS A 143 0.36 -20.11 5.46
N HIS A 144 0.12 -18.95 6.05
CA HIS A 144 -1.22 -18.54 6.51
C HIS A 144 -2.10 -18.00 5.37
N ARG A 145 -1.52 -17.26 4.42
CA ARG A 145 -2.14 -16.67 3.21
C ARG A 145 -3.20 -15.59 3.41
N ASP A 146 -3.95 -15.61 4.52
CA ASP A 146 -4.94 -14.58 4.86
C ASP A 146 -4.52 -13.77 6.12
N LEU A 147 -3.26 -13.33 6.17
CA LEU A 147 -2.81 -12.43 7.23
C LEU A 147 -3.36 -11.02 7.01
N LYS A 148 -4.30 -10.63 7.87
CA LYS A 148 -4.89 -9.30 7.98
C LYS A 148 -5.08 -8.94 9.45
N ALA A 149 -5.26 -7.66 9.75
CA ALA A 149 -5.39 -7.19 11.13
C ALA A 149 -6.64 -7.76 11.85
N ASP A 150 -7.65 -8.23 11.12
CA ASP A 150 -8.82 -8.94 11.68
C ASP A 150 -8.48 -10.34 12.23
N ASN A 151 -7.47 -11.00 11.66
CA ASN A 151 -7.07 -12.37 12.01
C ASN A 151 -5.98 -12.41 13.11
N ILE A 152 -5.75 -11.29 13.77
CA ILE A 152 -4.81 -11.16 14.89
C ILE A 152 -5.60 -10.59 16.05
N LEU A 153 -5.81 -11.40 17.10
CA LEU A 153 -6.44 -10.95 18.33
C LEU A 153 -5.37 -10.48 19.31
N LEU A 154 -5.63 -9.39 20.02
CA LEU A 154 -4.78 -8.86 21.09
C LEU A 154 -5.63 -8.73 22.35
N ASP A 155 -5.05 -9.09 23.50
CA ASP A 155 -5.66 -8.76 24.80
C ASP A 155 -5.40 -7.28 25.13
N PRO A 156 -6.44 -6.42 25.16
CA PRO A 156 -6.28 -5.00 25.41
C PRO A 156 -5.93 -4.67 26.88
N THR A 157 -6.20 -5.58 27.82
CA THR A 157 -5.93 -5.35 29.26
C THR A 157 -4.45 -5.21 29.57
N MET A 158 -3.59 -5.69 28.66
CA MET A 158 -2.13 -5.63 28.78
C MET A 158 -1.51 -4.33 28.23
N LEU A 159 -2.34 -3.37 27.79
CA LEU A 159 -1.88 -2.09 27.23
C LEU A 159 -1.72 -0.98 28.28
N GLU A 160 -2.19 -1.20 29.51
CA GLU A 160 -2.32 -0.13 30.51
C GLU A 160 -1.01 0.21 31.23
N ASP A 161 -0.01 -0.68 31.26
CA ASP A 161 1.23 -0.43 32.01
C ASP A 161 2.49 -0.23 31.16
N ASN A 162 3.23 0.83 31.51
CA ASN A 162 4.53 1.22 30.94
C ASN A 162 5.67 0.21 31.20
N GLN A 163 5.38 -1.04 31.54
CA GLN A 163 6.37 -2.05 31.89
C GLN A 163 6.31 -3.25 30.95
N GLN A 164 7.45 -3.94 30.90
CA GLN A 164 7.89 -5.06 30.08
C GLN A 164 6.93 -6.23 29.78
N VAL A 165 5.65 -6.16 30.11
CA VAL A 165 4.66 -7.20 29.86
C VAL A 165 4.71 -7.62 28.39
N THR A 166 4.88 -8.93 28.19
CA THR A 166 4.74 -9.57 26.88
C THR A 166 3.29 -9.44 26.47
N MET A 167 3.03 -8.67 25.40
CA MET A 167 1.70 -8.57 24.82
C MET A 167 1.18 -9.97 24.51
N GLU A 168 0.01 -10.29 25.04
CA GLU A 168 -0.66 -11.54 24.72
C GLU A 168 -1.52 -11.34 23.47
N TYR A 169 -1.18 -12.09 22.42
CA TYR A 169 -1.88 -12.06 21.15
C TYR A 169 -2.03 -13.47 20.60
N MET A 170 -2.94 -13.61 19.66
CA MET A 170 -3.23 -14.87 18.99
C MET A 170 -3.48 -14.62 17.50
N VAL A 171 -2.80 -15.39 16.65
CA VAL A 171 -3.10 -15.48 15.22
C VAL A 171 -4.18 -16.54 15.05
N ILE A 172 -5.25 -16.20 14.35
CA ILE A 172 -6.42 -17.04 14.17
C ILE A 172 -6.74 -17.23 12.68
N ASP A 173 -7.69 -18.11 12.40
CA ASP A 173 -8.23 -18.36 11.06
C ASP A 173 -7.22 -18.91 10.04
N LEU A 174 -7.00 -20.23 10.11
CA LEU A 174 -6.14 -20.95 9.17
C LEU A 174 -6.94 -21.53 7.99
N SER A 175 -8.12 -20.97 7.69
CA SER A 175 -9.00 -21.47 6.62
C SER A 175 -8.40 -21.35 5.22
N ASP A 176 -7.47 -20.41 5.02
CA ASP A 176 -6.73 -20.21 3.76
C ASP A 176 -5.31 -20.76 3.79
N ALA A 177 -4.90 -21.34 4.91
CA ALA A 177 -3.54 -21.78 5.09
C ALA A 177 -3.20 -22.94 4.14
N VAL A 178 -1.92 -23.02 3.77
CA VAL A 178 -1.38 -24.00 2.82
C VAL A 178 -0.18 -24.70 3.45
N LEU A 179 -0.15 -26.02 3.29
CA LEU A 179 0.92 -26.88 3.78
C LEU A 179 2.04 -26.99 2.75
N LYS A 180 3.29 -26.92 3.22
CA LYS A 180 4.49 -26.96 2.37
C LYS A 180 4.53 -28.15 1.42
N HIS A 181 4.12 -29.34 1.89
CA HIS A 181 4.13 -30.55 1.07
C HIS A 181 3.09 -30.56 -0.05
N LYS A 182 2.18 -29.58 -0.07
CA LYS A 182 1.16 -29.40 -1.12
C LYS A 182 1.55 -28.34 -2.14
N THR A 183 2.74 -27.75 -2.04
CA THR A 183 3.20 -26.71 -2.98
C THR A 183 4.57 -27.04 -3.53
N SER A 184 4.89 -26.51 -4.71
CA SER A 184 6.26 -26.49 -5.20
C SER A 184 7.14 -25.61 -4.30
N GLU A 185 8.45 -25.87 -4.29
CA GLU A 185 9.41 -25.09 -3.51
C GLU A 185 9.45 -23.61 -3.93
N HIS A 186 9.24 -23.32 -5.22
CA HIS A 186 9.12 -21.94 -5.71
C HIS A 186 7.87 -21.25 -5.15
N CYS A 187 6.70 -21.88 -5.29
CA CYS A 187 5.43 -21.36 -4.78
C CYS A 187 5.49 -21.16 -3.26
N TRP A 188 6.08 -22.11 -2.55
CA TRP A 188 6.29 -22.03 -1.10
C TRP A 188 7.04 -20.76 -0.68
N ARG A 189 8.17 -20.45 -1.33
CA ARG A 189 8.95 -19.24 -1.03
C ARG A 189 8.17 -17.95 -1.33
N GLU A 190 7.35 -17.94 -2.37
CA GLU A 190 6.51 -16.78 -2.69
C GLU A 190 5.38 -16.59 -1.66
N LEU A 191 4.75 -17.67 -1.20
CA LEU A 191 3.75 -17.62 -0.13
C LEU A 191 4.36 -17.12 1.19
N GLN A 192 5.57 -17.59 1.54
CA GLN A 192 6.28 -17.08 2.72
C GLN A 192 6.55 -15.57 2.61
N LYS A 193 7.03 -15.11 1.45
CA LYS A 193 7.25 -13.67 1.19
C LYS A 193 5.95 -12.87 1.27
N LEU A 194 4.83 -13.44 0.82
CA LEU A 194 3.53 -12.80 0.86
C LEU A 194 3.05 -12.61 2.30
N ASP A 195 3.08 -13.66 3.13
CA ASP A 195 2.72 -13.57 4.55
C ASP A 195 3.53 -12.48 5.27
N LEU A 196 4.85 -12.51 5.09
CA LEU A 196 5.75 -11.51 5.70
C LEU A 196 5.52 -10.10 5.16
N ARG A 197 5.07 -9.96 3.90
CA ARG A 197 4.71 -8.66 3.32
C ARG A 197 3.42 -8.12 3.93
N ASN A 198 2.40 -8.97 4.05
CA ASN A 198 1.11 -8.58 4.62
C ASN A 198 1.27 -8.05 6.05
N ILE A 199 2.13 -8.68 6.87
CA ILE A 199 2.49 -8.14 8.19
C ILE A 199 3.08 -6.73 8.07
N ARG A 200 4.10 -6.53 7.21
CA ARG A 200 4.71 -5.19 7.04
C ARG A 200 3.67 -4.15 6.64
N GLU A 201 2.73 -4.51 5.78
CA GLU A 201 1.67 -3.62 5.32
C GLU A 201 0.74 -3.22 6.47
N ILE A 202 0.29 -4.16 7.31
CA ILE A 202 -0.53 -3.86 8.50
C ILE A 202 0.14 -2.80 9.39
N PHE A 203 1.42 -2.98 9.72
CA PHE A 203 2.16 -2.06 10.58
C PHE A 203 2.57 -0.76 9.88
N ALA A 204 2.82 -0.80 8.56
CA ALA A 204 3.09 0.40 7.78
C ALA A 204 1.86 1.32 7.72
N ASP A 205 0.67 0.75 7.53
CA ASP A 205 -0.58 1.51 7.49
C ASP A 205 -0.89 2.15 8.85
N ALA A 206 -0.65 1.41 9.96
CA ALA A 206 -0.80 1.98 11.30
C ALA A 206 0.18 3.14 11.58
N ARG A 207 1.46 2.97 11.21
CA ARG A 207 2.45 4.06 11.30
C ARG A 207 2.05 5.26 10.45
N ALA A 208 1.55 5.01 9.24
CA ALA A 208 1.12 6.07 8.34
C ALA A 208 -0.08 6.84 8.91
N ALA A 209 -1.06 6.14 9.47
CA ALA A 209 -2.21 6.75 10.14
C ALA A 209 -1.79 7.62 11.33
N LYS A 210 -0.91 7.11 12.19
CA LYS A 210 -0.35 7.89 13.32
C LYS A 210 0.43 9.11 12.87
N ALA A 211 1.27 8.98 11.85
CA ALA A 211 2.04 10.08 11.30
C ALA A 211 1.11 11.20 10.78
N VAL A 212 -0.03 10.85 10.18
CA VAL A 212 -1.06 11.84 9.81
C VAL A 212 -1.64 12.53 11.05
N SER A 213 -2.04 11.77 12.07
CA SER A 213 -2.59 12.33 13.31
C SER A 213 -1.63 13.29 14.00
N LEU A 214 -0.34 12.91 14.09
CA LEU A 214 0.72 13.77 14.62
C LEU A 214 0.93 15.02 13.76
N GLY A 215 0.82 14.91 12.44
CA GLY A 215 0.87 16.05 11.53
C GLY A 215 -0.23 17.06 11.80
N PHE A 216 -1.48 16.60 11.92
CA PHE A 216 -2.62 17.47 12.28
C PHE A 216 -2.47 18.08 13.68
N GLN A 217 -2.00 17.30 14.66
CA GLN A 217 -1.73 17.81 16.00
C GLN A 217 -0.65 18.90 15.99
N THR A 218 0.42 18.69 15.22
CA THR A 218 1.51 19.67 15.05
C THR A 218 0.96 20.98 14.50
N LEU A 219 0.12 20.93 13.45
CA LEU A 219 -0.52 22.13 12.88
C LEU A 219 -1.48 22.80 13.87
N SER A 220 -2.28 22.02 14.59
CA SER A 220 -3.24 22.54 15.58
C SER A 220 -2.55 23.30 16.71
N ASN A 221 -1.41 22.79 17.19
CA ASN A 221 -0.63 23.45 18.26
C ASN A 221 -0.07 24.81 17.82
N ILE A 222 0.31 24.95 16.54
CA ILE A 222 0.79 26.22 15.97
C ILE A 222 -0.35 27.25 15.94
N LEU A 223 -1.55 26.81 15.53
CA LEU A 223 -2.73 27.68 15.44
C LEU A 223 -3.22 28.16 16.83
N LEU A 224 -3.23 27.27 17.82
CA LEU A 224 -3.65 27.60 19.19
C LEU A 224 -2.68 28.54 19.91
N SER A 225 -1.39 28.52 19.56
CA SER A 225 -0.37 29.34 20.23
C SER A 225 -0.41 30.82 19.83
N ASN A 226 -1.23 31.22 18.84
CA ASN A 226 -1.38 32.61 18.40
C ASN A 226 -2.84 33.12 18.47
N PRO A 227 -3.46 33.22 19.65
CA PRO A 227 -4.83 33.73 19.79
C PRO A 227 -4.96 35.23 19.46
N ASN A 228 -3.86 35.97 19.37
CA ASN A 228 -3.82 37.41 19.09
C ASN A 228 -3.66 37.78 17.60
N LEU A 229 -3.81 36.83 16.67
CA LEU A 229 -4.00 37.11 15.24
C LEU A 229 -5.40 37.70 15.01
N ASN A 230 -5.59 38.92 15.51
CA ASN A 230 -6.74 39.75 15.23
C ASN A 230 -6.82 40.04 13.72
N LYS A 231 -8.06 40.13 13.23
CA LYS A 231 -8.51 40.06 11.83
C LYS A 231 -7.89 41.07 10.84
N ASP A 232 -7.03 41.96 11.28
CA ASP A 232 -6.52 43.06 10.48
C ASP A 232 -5.01 42.93 10.27
N VAL A 233 -4.65 42.64 9.01
CA VAL A 233 -3.29 42.46 8.46
C VAL A 233 -2.73 41.03 8.59
N VAL A 234 -3.28 40.18 7.71
CA VAL A 234 -2.98 38.77 7.45
C VAL A 234 -1.52 38.54 7.03
N LYS A 235 -0.59 38.50 7.99
CA LYS A 235 0.64 37.72 7.81
C LYS A 235 0.33 36.32 8.35
N GLN A 236 0.16 35.35 7.45
CA GLN A 236 0.03 33.96 7.84
C GLN A 236 1.15 33.60 8.83
N PRO A 237 0.86 32.87 9.91
CA PRO A 237 1.88 32.45 10.86
C PRO A 237 2.97 31.69 10.11
N ALA A 238 4.19 32.21 10.14
CA ALA A 238 5.31 31.51 9.55
C ALA A 238 5.59 30.26 10.41
N ILE A 239 5.29 29.08 9.87
CA ILE A 239 5.73 27.81 10.47
C ILE A 239 7.26 27.84 10.45
N ASP A 240 7.89 27.67 11.61
CA ASP A 240 9.33 27.66 11.73
C ASP A 240 9.95 26.49 10.95
N VAL A 241 11.24 26.61 10.62
CA VAL A 241 11.95 25.64 9.77
C VAL A 241 11.97 24.24 10.41
N GLU A 242 12.12 24.13 11.72
CA GLU A 242 12.20 22.84 12.41
C GLU A 242 10.86 22.10 12.32
N THR A 243 9.75 22.81 12.57
CA THR A 243 8.40 22.27 12.41
C THR A 243 8.13 21.84 10.96
N GLN A 244 8.58 22.62 9.96
CA GLN A 244 8.42 22.21 8.55
C GLN A 244 9.23 20.95 8.21
N LEU A 245 10.45 20.82 8.75
CA LEU A 245 11.26 19.61 8.58
C LEU A 245 10.59 18.40 9.26
N GLU A 246 9.97 18.60 10.41
CA GLU A 246 9.21 17.53 11.08
C GLU A 246 7.98 17.10 10.28
N LEU A 247 7.19 18.05 9.78
CA LEU A 247 6.09 17.77 8.86
C LEU A 247 6.58 17.01 7.62
N SER A 248 7.75 17.33 7.07
CA SER A 248 8.34 16.58 5.95
C SER A 248 8.63 15.12 6.31
N ARG A 249 9.15 14.85 7.53
CA ARG A 249 9.38 13.48 8.02
C ARG A 249 8.06 12.72 8.19
N LEU A 250 7.06 13.36 8.80
CA LEU A 250 5.74 12.78 9.00
C LEU A 250 5.06 12.45 7.67
N LEU A 251 5.08 13.35 6.68
CA LEU A 251 4.51 13.10 5.34
C LEU A 251 5.16 11.90 4.63
N LYS A 252 6.47 11.69 4.82
CA LYS A 252 7.18 10.52 4.24
C LYS A 252 6.71 9.20 4.85
N VAL A 253 6.42 9.18 6.15
CA VAL A 253 5.87 8.01 6.86
C VAL A 253 4.39 7.82 6.53
N ALA A 254 3.65 8.91 6.44
CA ALA A 254 2.21 8.96 6.20
C ALA A 254 1.78 8.67 4.75
N TYR A 255 2.73 8.42 3.85
CA TYR A 255 2.49 8.35 2.41
C TYR A 255 1.44 7.32 1.96
N SER A 256 1.23 6.23 2.70
CA SER A 256 0.17 5.23 2.39
C SER A 256 -1.18 5.52 3.05
N SER A 257 -1.28 6.54 3.91
CA SER A 257 -2.51 6.86 4.64
C SER A 257 -3.59 7.41 3.72
N SER A 258 -4.83 7.00 3.93
CA SER A 258 -5.99 7.55 3.20
C SER A 258 -6.29 9.01 3.51
N LYS A 259 -5.74 9.55 4.61
CA LYS A 259 -5.93 10.95 5.05
C LYS A 259 -4.76 11.87 4.67
N ILE A 260 -3.80 11.39 3.88
CA ILE A 260 -2.59 12.14 3.55
C ILE A 260 -2.88 13.42 2.73
N GLU A 261 -3.86 13.37 1.83
CA GLU A 261 -4.27 14.54 1.04
C GLU A 261 -4.84 15.65 1.93
N SER A 262 -5.71 15.30 2.88
CA SER A 262 -6.28 16.26 3.82
C SER A 262 -5.20 16.94 4.68
N LEU A 263 -4.15 16.20 5.07
CA LEU A 263 -3.02 16.79 5.78
C LEU A 263 -2.21 17.73 4.88
N VAL A 264 -2.00 17.37 3.62
CA VAL A 264 -1.32 18.25 2.65
C VAL A 264 -2.10 19.54 2.43
N ASP A 265 -3.42 19.45 2.29
CA ASP A 265 -4.29 20.63 2.14
C ASP A 265 -4.20 21.56 3.35
N GLU A 266 -4.21 21.00 4.57
CA GLU A 266 -4.04 21.77 5.80
C GLU A 266 -2.68 22.48 5.86
N ILE A 267 -1.60 21.80 5.46
CA ILE A 267 -0.25 22.39 5.40
C ILE A 267 -0.25 23.58 4.43
N LEU A 268 -0.82 23.42 3.24
CA LEU A 268 -0.85 24.46 2.21
C LEU A 268 -1.76 25.64 2.59
N GLN A 269 -2.79 25.40 3.41
CA GLN A 269 -3.63 26.46 3.97
C GLN A 269 -2.90 27.23 5.10
N THR A 270 -2.08 26.53 5.89
CA THR A 270 -1.41 27.10 7.06
C THR A 270 -0.19 27.95 6.69
N THR A 271 0.59 27.56 5.67
CA THR A 271 1.82 28.28 5.27
C THR A 271 1.90 28.52 3.76
N THR A 272 2.38 29.71 3.38
CA THR A 272 2.63 30.11 1.98
C THR A 272 4.06 29.87 1.52
N SER A 273 4.99 29.58 2.44
CA SER A 273 6.41 29.36 2.16
C SER A 273 6.86 28.02 2.75
N LEU A 274 7.32 27.11 1.88
CA LEU A 274 7.76 25.77 2.24
C LEU A 274 9.28 25.67 2.12
N VAL A 275 9.96 25.09 3.11
CA VAL A 275 11.36 24.67 2.95
C VAL A 275 11.45 23.56 1.89
N PRO A 276 12.58 23.43 1.17
CA PRO A 276 12.71 22.48 0.05
C PRO A 276 12.30 21.04 0.39
N GLU A 277 12.60 20.55 1.59
CA GLU A 277 12.29 19.20 2.05
C GLU A 277 10.78 18.97 2.24
N LEU A 278 10.07 19.96 2.78
CA LEU A 278 8.61 19.89 2.94
C LEU A 278 7.93 20.05 1.58
N CYS A 279 8.39 21.01 0.77
CA CYS A 279 7.92 21.21 -0.60
C CYS A 279 8.04 19.90 -1.41
N SER A 280 9.21 19.26 -1.36
CA SER A 280 9.43 18.00 -2.08
C SER A 280 8.47 16.88 -1.63
N ALA A 281 8.18 16.77 -0.33
CA ALA A 281 7.23 15.78 0.18
C ALA A 281 5.79 16.08 -0.30
N VAL A 282 5.34 17.33 -0.18
CA VAL A 282 4.02 17.79 -0.61
C VAL A 282 3.81 17.60 -2.10
N VAL A 283 4.74 18.08 -2.93
CA VAL A 283 4.72 17.94 -4.40
C VAL A 283 4.61 16.48 -4.81
N LYS A 284 5.35 15.58 -4.14
CA LYS A 284 5.26 14.15 -4.41
C LYS A 284 3.85 13.63 -4.12
N ILE A 285 3.26 13.98 -2.99
CA ILE A 285 1.92 13.53 -2.62
C ILE A 285 0.89 14.06 -3.64
N LEU A 286 0.88 15.36 -3.91
CA LEU A 286 -0.01 15.98 -4.90
C LEU A 286 0.06 15.26 -6.26
N HIS A 287 1.27 15.02 -6.76
CA HIS A 287 1.46 14.33 -8.03
C HIS A 287 0.88 12.89 -8.01
N ASN A 288 1.09 12.13 -6.94
CA ASN A 288 0.58 10.75 -6.83
C ASN A 288 -0.93 10.67 -6.66
N HIS A 289 -1.57 11.75 -6.20
CA HIS A 289 -3.02 11.89 -6.09
C HIS A 289 -3.62 12.66 -7.28
N ALA A 290 -2.98 12.61 -8.44
CA ALA A 290 -3.45 13.21 -9.70
C ALA A 290 -3.64 14.75 -9.66
N ARG A 291 -3.00 15.44 -8.72
CA ARG A 291 -2.96 16.92 -8.61
C ARG A 291 -1.67 17.49 -9.19
N SER A 292 -1.24 16.98 -10.36
CA SER A 292 0.02 17.35 -11.01
C SER A 292 0.15 18.84 -11.32
N SER A 293 -0.92 19.51 -11.74
CA SER A 293 -0.89 20.94 -12.05
C SER A 293 -0.63 21.80 -10.82
N GLU A 294 -1.21 21.44 -9.68
CA GLU A 294 -0.98 22.12 -8.40
C GLU A 294 0.43 21.85 -7.88
N ALA A 295 0.91 20.61 -8.01
CA ALA A 295 2.29 20.26 -7.69
C ALA A 295 3.30 21.07 -8.51
N LEU A 296 3.04 21.28 -9.81
CA LEU A 296 3.87 22.10 -10.69
C LEU A 296 3.83 23.58 -10.27
N ALA A 297 2.66 24.15 -10.03
CA ALA A 297 2.51 25.53 -9.59
C ALA A 297 3.26 25.80 -8.26
N LEU A 298 3.22 24.84 -7.33
CA LEU A 298 3.95 24.91 -6.07
C LEU A 298 5.47 24.90 -6.29
N LEU A 299 5.98 24.06 -7.20
CA LEU A 299 7.39 24.04 -7.58
C LEU A 299 7.82 25.36 -8.23
N GLU A 300 7.04 25.89 -9.15
CA GLU A 300 7.34 27.14 -9.85
C GLU A 300 7.36 28.33 -8.91
N LYS A 301 6.37 28.43 -8.01
CA LYS A 301 6.37 29.40 -6.92
C LYS A 301 7.63 29.26 -6.08
N GLN A 302 8.10 28.03 -5.85
CA GLN A 302 9.28 27.83 -5.04
C GLN A 302 10.58 28.18 -5.76
N PHE A 303 10.66 28.02 -7.07
CA PHE A 303 11.80 28.48 -7.86
C PHE A 303 11.88 30.00 -8.02
N THR A 304 10.75 30.71 -7.97
CA THR A 304 10.72 32.18 -8.06
C THR A 304 11.11 32.87 -6.76
N ASN A 305 10.95 32.20 -5.61
CA ASN A 305 11.39 32.74 -4.32
C ASN A 305 12.93 32.86 -4.29
N THR A 306 13.44 34.07 -4.07
CA THR A 306 14.87 34.43 -4.13
C THR A 306 15.79 33.59 -3.24
N ILE A 307 15.25 32.94 -2.19
CA ILE A 307 15.98 32.01 -1.31
C ILE A 307 16.47 30.77 -2.08
N THR A 308 15.81 30.34 -3.16
CA THR A 308 16.25 29.20 -3.98
C THR A 308 17.16 29.60 -5.14
N GLN A 309 17.36 30.90 -5.43
CA GLN A 309 18.19 31.32 -6.57
C GLN A 309 19.68 30.92 -6.39
N ASN A 310 20.12 30.67 -5.15
CA ASN A 310 21.43 30.08 -4.85
C ASN A 310 21.34 28.60 -4.37
N GLY A 311 20.13 28.09 -4.12
CA GLY A 311 19.88 26.79 -3.52
C GLY A 311 19.69 25.70 -4.57
N ARG A 312 20.78 25.07 -4.98
CA ARG A 312 20.79 23.86 -5.82
C ARG A 312 20.01 22.74 -5.13
N CYS A 313 18.71 22.62 -5.44
CA CYS A 313 17.87 21.52 -4.97
C CYS A 313 17.57 20.55 -6.13
N PRO A 314 18.51 19.65 -6.49
CA PRO A 314 18.33 18.73 -7.62
C PRO A 314 17.07 17.87 -7.49
N GLN A 315 16.62 17.60 -6.27
CA GLN A 315 15.40 16.85 -6.02
C GLN A 315 14.14 17.56 -6.52
N LEU A 316 14.04 18.89 -6.38
CA LEU A 316 12.90 19.65 -6.89
C LEU A 316 12.91 19.70 -8.42
N ASN A 317 14.08 19.85 -9.04
CA ASN A 317 14.22 19.78 -10.50
C ASN A 317 13.83 18.40 -11.06
N ARG A 318 14.28 17.33 -10.40
CA ARG A 318 13.86 15.96 -10.75
C ARG A 318 12.35 15.79 -10.64
N GLN A 319 11.72 16.31 -9.59
CA GLN A 319 10.27 16.25 -9.43
C GLN A 319 9.52 17.06 -10.50
N LYS A 320 10.04 18.24 -10.86
CA LYS A 320 9.51 19.03 -11.97
C LYS A 320 9.52 18.21 -13.28
N GLY A 321 10.65 17.57 -13.60
CA GLY A 321 10.77 16.71 -14.78
C GLY A 321 9.75 15.57 -14.81
N LEU A 322 9.57 14.87 -13.69
CA LEU A 322 8.58 13.78 -13.56
C LEU A 322 7.13 14.28 -13.73
N ILE A 323 6.79 15.43 -13.14
CA ILE A 323 5.45 16.01 -13.24
C ILE A 323 5.15 16.43 -14.69
N LEU A 324 6.07 17.15 -15.33
CA LEU A 324 5.91 17.59 -16.72
C LEU A 324 5.81 16.40 -17.69
N GLN A 325 6.61 15.34 -17.46
CA GLN A 325 6.50 14.08 -18.19
C GLN A 325 5.10 13.44 -18.07
N SER A 326 4.45 13.55 -16.91
CA SER A 326 3.12 13.00 -16.67
C SER A 326 2.02 13.80 -17.36
N LEU A 327 2.17 15.13 -17.45
CA LEU A 327 1.22 16.03 -18.09
C LEU A 327 1.30 15.97 -19.62
N GLY A 328 2.47 15.66 -20.19
CA GLY A 328 2.66 15.43 -21.62
C GLY A 328 2.58 16.69 -22.50
N SER A 329 2.35 17.87 -21.94
CA SER A 329 2.20 19.14 -22.67
C SER A 329 3.49 19.95 -22.84
N GLU A 330 4.56 19.58 -22.14
CA GLU A 330 5.78 20.42 -22.01
C GLU A 330 7.07 19.57 -22.11
N ILE A 331 7.27 18.95 -23.27
CA ILE A 331 8.39 18.03 -23.52
C ILE A 331 9.75 18.71 -23.30
N ARG A 332 9.90 19.97 -23.75
CA ARG A 332 11.16 20.71 -23.64
C ARG A 332 11.48 21.06 -22.18
N ASP A 333 10.49 21.54 -21.44
CA ASP A 333 10.67 21.93 -20.04
C ASP A 333 10.93 20.71 -19.15
N ALA A 334 10.29 19.56 -19.46
CA ALA A 334 10.59 18.30 -18.80
C ALA A 334 12.05 17.88 -19.02
N ALA A 335 12.54 17.93 -20.27
CA ALA A 335 13.93 17.59 -20.59
C ALA A 335 14.91 18.51 -19.86
N GLN A 336 14.68 19.82 -19.91
CA GLN A 336 15.52 20.80 -19.24
C GLN A 336 15.54 20.59 -17.72
N ALA A 337 14.40 20.31 -17.09
CA ALA A 337 14.33 20.03 -15.67
C ALA A 337 15.14 18.78 -15.28
N PHE A 338 15.10 17.71 -16.10
CA PHE A 338 15.95 16.53 -15.89
C PHE A 338 17.43 16.83 -16.06
N GLU A 339 17.82 17.57 -17.10
CA GLU A 339 19.23 17.92 -17.37
C GLU A 339 19.83 18.76 -16.24
N LEU A 340 19.06 19.74 -15.73
CA LEU A 340 19.43 20.53 -14.54
C LEU A 340 19.58 19.65 -13.31
N ALA A 341 18.64 18.73 -13.07
CA ALA A 341 18.70 17.80 -11.94
C ALA A 341 19.93 16.88 -12.01
N ILE A 342 20.21 16.30 -13.18
CA ILE A 342 21.37 15.42 -13.41
C ILE A 342 22.67 16.17 -13.18
N THR A 343 22.79 17.38 -13.71
CA THR A 343 23.99 18.23 -13.54
C THR A 343 24.21 18.52 -12.06
N GLN A 344 23.18 18.99 -11.36
CA GLN A 344 23.25 19.31 -9.93
C GLN A 344 23.54 18.08 -9.05
N PHE A 345 22.91 16.93 -9.32
CA PHE A 345 23.20 15.69 -8.59
C PHE A 345 24.63 15.20 -8.85
N SER A 346 25.11 15.28 -10.10
CA SER A 346 26.48 14.87 -10.45
C SER A 346 27.52 15.74 -9.76
N GLU A 347 27.27 17.04 -9.66
CA GLU A 347 28.16 17.98 -8.95
C GLU A 347 28.15 17.77 -7.43
N GLN A 348 26.98 17.47 -6.82
CA GLN A 348 26.84 17.38 -5.36
C GLN A 348 27.19 15.99 -4.80
N LEU A 349 26.76 14.93 -5.47
CA LEU A 349 26.84 13.55 -4.98
C LEU A 349 27.79 12.69 -5.82
N GLY A 350 28.15 13.15 -7.02
CA GLY A 350 28.95 12.42 -7.97
C GLY A 350 28.12 11.66 -9.02
N PRO A 351 28.73 11.28 -10.15
CA PRO A 351 28.05 10.62 -11.27
C PRO A 351 27.59 9.19 -10.96
N LEU A 352 28.18 8.57 -9.93
CA LEU A 352 27.93 7.18 -9.51
C LEU A 352 26.95 7.06 -8.35
N ASP A 353 26.52 8.18 -7.77
CA ASP A 353 25.53 8.16 -6.69
C ASP A 353 24.19 7.60 -7.18
N ASP A 354 23.51 6.86 -6.30
CA ASP A 354 22.25 6.21 -6.62
C ASP A 354 21.19 7.22 -7.13
N ALA A 355 21.14 8.43 -6.56
CA ALA A 355 20.18 9.46 -6.97
C ALA A 355 20.51 10.00 -8.37
N THR A 356 21.79 10.22 -8.67
CA THR A 356 22.25 10.63 -10.01
C THR A 356 21.88 9.59 -11.05
N LEU A 357 22.22 8.32 -10.80
CA LEU A 357 21.95 7.21 -11.71
C LEU A 357 20.45 6.99 -11.93
N CYS A 358 19.64 7.07 -10.87
CA CYS A 358 18.18 6.97 -10.98
C CYS A 358 17.60 8.10 -11.83
N THR A 359 18.05 9.35 -11.62
CA THR A 359 17.60 10.51 -12.39
C THR A 359 17.97 10.39 -13.87
N ARG A 360 19.19 9.91 -14.18
CA ARG A 360 19.63 9.66 -15.55
C ARG A 360 18.78 8.58 -16.23
N ARG A 361 18.46 7.49 -15.52
CA ARG A 361 17.57 6.45 -16.03
C ARG A 361 16.16 6.99 -16.29
N GLU A 362 15.60 7.76 -15.37
CA GLU A 362 14.28 8.39 -15.56
C GLU A 362 14.25 9.32 -16.76
N TYR A 363 15.30 10.10 -16.96
CA TYR A 363 15.46 10.93 -18.15
C TYR A 363 15.52 10.09 -19.43
N ALA A 364 16.26 8.97 -19.44
CA ALA A 364 16.30 8.06 -20.58
C ALA A 364 14.92 7.49 -20.91
N LEU A 365 14.16 7.04 -19.90
CA LEU A 365 12.80 6.55 -20.10
C LEU A 365 11.85 7.63 -20.61
N PHE A 366 12.00 8.86 -20.13
CA PHE A 366 11.29 10.01 -20.68
C PHE A 366 11.63 10.22 -22.16
N ARG A 367 12.91 10.23 -22.55
CA ARG A 367 13.34 10.33 -23.96
C ARG A 367 12.75 9.21 -24.81
N ALA A 368 12.73 7.97 -24.32
CA ALA A 368 12.11 6.87 -25.03
C ALA A 368 10.60 7.07 -25.23
N LYS A 369 9.89 7.56 -24.20
CA LYS A 369 8.44 7.82 -24.25
C LYS A 369 8.06 8.87 -25.30
N ILE A 370 8.90 9.88 -25.52
CA ILE A 370 8.68 10.93 -26.53
C ILE A 370 9.22 10.57 -27.93
N GLY A 371 9.68 9.33 -28.12
CA GLY A 371 10.15 8.83 -29.42
C GLY A 371 11.67 8.87 -29.64
N ASP A 372 12.44 9.48 -28.74
CA ASP A 372 13.90 9.61 -28.84
C ASP A 372 14.64 8.36 -28.35
N ARG A 373 14.30 7.22 -28.93
CA ARG A 373 14.79 5.91 -28.50
C ARG A 373 16.32 5.80 -28.57
N ASN A 374 16.95 6.40 -29.57
CA ASN A 374 18.42 6.39 -29.70
C ASN A 374 19.11 7.13 -28.54
N ILE A 375 18.58 8.30 -28.16
CA ILE A 375 19.10 9.07 -27.02
C ILE A 375 18.90 8.29 -25.72
N ALA A 376 17.70 7.72 -25.53
CA ALA A 376 17.41 6.87 -24.37
C ALA A 376 18.37 5.68 -24.25
N THR A 377 18.57 4.93 -25.34
CA THR A 377 19.51 3.79 -25.38
C THR A 377 20.93 4.23 -25.07
N ASN A 378 21.39 5.36 -25.61
CA ASN A 378 22.74 5.86 -25.34
C ASN A 378 22.92 6.24 -23.87
N ILE A 379 21.96 6.93 -23.26
CA ILE A 379 22.01 7.26 -21.83
C ILE A 379 22.06 5.99 -20.96
N LEU A 380 21.24 4.97 -21.28
CA LEU A 380 21.23 3.70 -20.55
C LEU A 380 22.54 2.92 -20.73
N LYS A 381 23.13 2.93 -21.93
CA LYS A 381 24.44 2.31 -22.20
C LYS A 381 25.56 3.01 -21.42
N ASP A 382 25.56 4.34 -21.36
CA ASP A 382 26.53 5.09 -20.57
C ASP A 382 26.41 4.79 -19.06
N ILE A 383 25.19 4.66 -18.52
CA ILE A 383 24.97 4.21 -17.13
C ILE A 383 25.62 2.83 -16.90
N LEU A 384 25.39 1.87 -17.81
CA LEU A 384 25.97 0.53 -17.71
C LEU A 384 27.50 0.56 -17.79
N GLU A 385 28.08 1.28 -18.75
CA GLU A 385 29.53 1.40 -18.91
C GLU A 385 30.18 2.01 -17.66
N THR A 386 29.58 3.08 -17.12
CA THR A 386 30.04 3.73 -15.90
C THR A 386 30.04 2.77 -14.70
N LEU A 387 29.00 1.91 -14.60
CA LEU A 387 28.85 0.94 -13.51
C LEU A 387 29.70 -0.33 -13.69
N VAL A 388 29.91 -0.81 -14.92
CA VAL A 388 30.76 -1.98 -15.20
C VAL A 388 32.22 -1.70 -14.85
N ASN A 389 32.65 -0.45 -14.99
CA ASN A 389 33.99 -0.02 -14.60
C ASN A 389 34.18 0.10 -13.07
N GLN A 390 33.12 -0.08 -12.27
CA GLN A 390 33.22 -0.10 -10.81
C GLN A 390 33.68 -1.46 -10.29
N LYS A 391 34.74 -1.47 -9.45
CA LYS A 391 35.23 -2.69 -8.79
C LYS A 391 34.20 -3.30 -7.83
N VAL A 392 33.39 -2.47 -7.18
CA VAL A 392 32.39 -2.89 -6.19
C VAL A 392 31.12 -2.09 -6.41
N CYS A 393 30.02 -2.78 -6.72
CA CYS A 393 28.70 -2.19 -6.87
C CYS A 393 27.88 -2.33 -5.58
N THR A 394 27.12 -1.30 -5.23
CA THR A 394 26.08 -1.42 -4.20
C THR A 394 24.94 -2.32 -4.68
N ARG A 395 24.13 -2.85 -3.76
CA ARG A 395 22.93 -3.63 -4.12
C ARG A 395 21.94 -2.83 -4.97
N LYS A 396 21.87 -1.50 -4.77
CA LYS A 396 21.00 -0.62 -5.57
C LYS A 396 21.55 -0.45 -6.99
N GLN A 397 22.85 -0.18 -7.12
CA GLN A 397 23.52 -0.13 -8.42
C GLN A 397 23.36 -1.45 -9.19
N ALA A 398 23.50 -2.61 -8.54
CA ALA A 398 23.27 -3.91 -9.18
C ALA A 398 21.83 -4.06 -9.74
N ARG A 399 20.82 -3.52 -9.06
CA ARG A 399 19.44 -3.48 -9.57
C ARG A 399 19.29 -2.53 -10.75
N ILE A 400 19.96 -1.38 -10.70
CA ILE A 400 19.98 -0.42 -11.82
C ILE A 400 20.59 -1.09 -13.05
N ILE A 401 21.71 -1.82 -12.91
CA ILE A 401 22.33 -2.59 -14.00
C ILE A 401 21.34 -3.58 -14.63
N ASP A 402 20.70 -4.43 -13.82
CA ASP A 402 19.72 -5.41 -14.31
C ASP A 402 18.53 -4.73 -15.02
N THR A 403 18.04 -3.63 -14.45
CA THR A 403 16.89 -2.90 -15.00
C THR A 403 17.24 -2.20 -16.31
N CYS A 404 18.35 -1.47 -16.37
CA CYS A 404 18.84 -0.82 -17.60
C CYS A 404 19.11 -1.86 -18.71
N SER A 405 19.65 -3.03 -18.37
CA SER A 405 19.88 -4.12 -19.32
C SER A 405 18.58 -4.61 -19.95
N LYS A 406 17.51 -4.75 -19.16
CA LYS A 406 16.18 -5.15 -19.65
C LYS A 406 15.56 -4.05 -20.51
N GLU A 407 15.71 -2.78 -20.12
CA GLU A 407 15.17 -1.64 -20.85
C GLU A 407 15.84 -1.44 -22.21
N ILE A 408 17.17 -1.59 -22.29
CA ILE A 408 17.89 -1.56 -23.57
C ILE A 408 17.37 -2.65 -24.51
N LYS A 409 17.26 -3.89 -24.03
CA LYS A 409 16.71 -5.01 -24.83
C LYS A 409 15.28 -4.71 -25.32
N SER A 410 14.44 -4.13 -24.46
CA SER A 410 13.09 -3.72 -24.85
C SER A 410 13.12 -2.64 -25.94
N LEU A 411 13.97 -1.61 -25.82
CA LEU A 411 14.09 -0.54 -26.80
C LEU A 411 14.65 -1.02 -28.14
N GLU A 412 15.58 -1.98 -28.12
CA GLU A 412 16.17 -2.59 -29.31
C GLU A 412 15.18 -3.53 -30.03
N ALA A 413 14.37 -4.29 -29.29
CA ALA A 413 13.33 -5.15 -29.87
C ALA A 413 12.29 -4.36 -30.70
N PHE A 414 11.95 -3.13 -30.27
CA PHE A 414 11.06 -2.25 -31.03
C PHE A 414 11.64 -1.77 -32.37
N LYS A 415 12.96 -1.82 -32.59
CA LYS A 415 13.56 -1.49 -33.90
C LYS A 415 13.38 -2.60 -34.94
N ALA A 416 13.15 -3.84 -34.50
CA ALA A 416 13.07 -5.00 -35.38
C ALA A 416 11.65 -5.21 -35.97
N ALA A 417 10.63 -4.59 -35.39
CA ALA A 417 9.25 -4.66 -35.88
C ALA A 417 8.96 -3.50 -36.86
N ASP A 418 9.13 -3.76 -38.15
CA ASP A 418 8.63 -3.02 -39.31
C ASP A 418 8.75 -1.48 -39.30
N SER A 419 9.89 -1.01 -39.82
CA SER A 419 10.05 0.33 -40.38
C SER A 419 9.21 0.62 -41.64
N SER A 420 8.22 -0.23 -41.97
CA SER A 420 7.35 -0.11 -43.14
C SER A 420 5.89 0.24 -42.81
N VAL A 421 5.43 0.14 -41.55
CA VAL A 421 3.99 0.23 -41.24
C VAL A 421 3.53 1.57 -40.63
N PHE A 422 4.42 2.36 -40.01
CA PHE A 422 4.02 3.58 -39.26
C PHE A 422 4.44 4.93 -39.85
N ALA A 423 4.92 4.99 -41.10
CA ALA A 423 5.35 6.25 -41.72
C ALA A 423 4.19 7.20 -42.12
N ASN A 424 2.92 6.81 -42.00
CA ASN A 424 1.80 7.60 -42.55
C ASN A 424 0.98 8.43 -41.55
N ASP A 425 1.12 8.27 -40.23
CA ASP A 425 0.16 8.88 -39.28
C ASP A 425 0.64 10.14 -38.53
N HIS A 426 1.77 10.73 -38.92
CA HIS A 426 2.29 11.96 -38.28
C HIS A 426 2.24 13.23 -39.15
N GLN A 427 1.54 13.25 -40.28
CA GLN A 427 1.37 14.46 -41.10
C GLN A 427 0.09 15.28 -40.85
N HIS A 428 -0.77 14.91 -39.89
CA HIS A 428 -2.02 15.64 -39.63
C HIS A 428 -2.03 16.44 -38.32
N LEU A 429 -1.01 17.26 -38.06
CA LEU A 429 -1.10 18.32 -37.05
C LEU A 429 -0.33 19.59 -37.51
N THR A 430 -0.89 20.30 -38.49
CA THR A 430 -0.62 21.72 -38.71
C THR A 430 -1.94 22.46 -38.97
N PRO A 431 -2.18 23.63 -38.36
CA PRO A 431 -3.48 24.31 -38.43
C PRO A 431 -3.62 25.13 -39.72
N GLY A 432 -4.54 24.69 -40.58
CA GLY A 432 -4.92 25.37 -41.82
C GLY A 432 -5.99 26.45 -41.59
N SER A 433 -5.59 27.68 -41.90
CA SER A 433 -6.35 28.92 -42.07
C SER A 433 -7.76 28.82 -42.70
N LYS A 434 -8.68 29.63 -42.12
CA LYS A 434 -9.86 30.30 -42.71
C LYS A 434 -10.92 29.43 -43.41
N ARG A 435 -12.08 29.29 -42.76
CA ARG A 435 -13.38 29.15 -43.44
C ARG A 435 -14.39 30.16 -42.93
N LYS A 436 -15.07 30.78 -43.91
CA LYS A 436 -16.15 31.75 -43.79
C LYS A 436 -17.30 31.20 -42.95
N VAL A 437 -17.83 32.05 -42.08
CA VAL A 437 -19.13 31.90 -41.42
C VAL A 437 -20.22 32.25 -42.43
N SER A 438 -21.14 31.32 -42.66
CA SER A 438 -22.47 31.59 -43.20
C SER A 438 -23.51 31.20 -42.16
N SER A 439 -24.59 31.97 -42.17
CA SER A 439 -25.64 32.04 -41.18
C SER A 439 -26.59 30.84 -41.15
N ASP A 440 -27.27 30.78 -40.00
CA ASP A 440 -28.69 30.45 -39.81
C ASP A 440 -29.11 29.12 -39.17
N THR A 441 -30.00 29.35 -38.20
CA THR A 441 -31.07 28.51 -37.63
C THR A 441 -30.73 27.41 -36.62
N ASP A 442 -30.90 27.77 -35.34
CA ASP A 442 -32.07 27.39 -34.52
C ASP A 442 -32.38 25.90 -34.32
N SER A 443 -32.09 25.39 -33.12
CA SER A 443 -33.03 24.61 -32.29
C SER A 443 -32.37 24.18 -30.97
N GLY A 444 -33.17 24.22 -29.90
CA GLY A 444 -32.75 24.29 -28.51
C GLY A 444 -31.97 23.10 -27.96
N ILE A 445 -31.12 23.41 -26.97
CA ILE A 445 -30.40 22.43 -26.15
C ILE A 445 -30.86 22.56 -24.70
N ASP A 446 -31.42 21.45 -24.24
CA ASP A 446 -31.87 21.14 -22.88
C ASP A 446 -30.68 21.03 -21.93
N LEU A 447 -30.76 21.73 -20.78
CA LEU A 447 -29.75 21.79 -19.73
C LEU A 447 -30.07 20.77 -18.64
N ARG A 448 -29.64 19.51 -18.78
CA ARG A 448 -29.57 18.57 -17.62
C ARG A 448 -28.40 17.59 -17.67
N SER A 449 -27.54 17.74 -16.66
CA SER A 449 -26.71 16.72 -15.98
C SER A 449 -25.26 16.50 -16.46
N PRO A 450 -24.25 16.77 -15.61
CA PRO A 450 -22.89 16.28 -15.82
C PRO A 450 -22.78 14.81 -15.34
N LYS A 451 -22.52 13.90 -16.28
CA LYS A 451 -22.08 12.53 -15.99
C LYS A 451 -20.70 12.59 -15.30
N ARG A 452 -20.67 12.31 -14.01
CA ARG A 452 -19.43 11.98 -13.27
C ARG A 452 -18.92 10.64 -13.81
N LEU A 453 -17.79 10.66 -14.53
CA LEU A 453 -17.00 9.47 -14.82
C LEU A 453 -16.32 9.02 -13.53
N HIS A 454 -16.90 8.01 -12.89
CA HIS A 454 -16.37 7.37 -11.71
C HIS A 454 -15.21 6.46 -12.13
N TRP A 455 -13.97 6.91 -11.94
CA TRP A 455 -12.80 6.03 -11.96
C TRP A 455 -12.74 5.28 -10.62
N SER A 456 -13.27 4.07 -10.59
CA SER A 456 -13.13 3.16 -9.45
C SER A 456 -11.72 2.57 -9.41
N SER A 457 -11.14 2.57 -8.22
CA SER A 457 -9.79 2.10 -7.87
C SER A 457 -9.39 0.77 -8.51
N ASN A 458 -8.34 0.81 -9.34
CA ASN A 458 -7.75 -0.31 -10.07
C ASN A 458 -7.05 -1.37 -9.18
N ARG A 459 -7.18 -1.28 -7.84
CA ARG A 459 -6.48 -2.18 -6.89
C ARG A 459 -7.16 -3.53 -6.70
N GLU A 460 -8.47 -3.64 -6.89
CA GLU A 460 -9.19 -4.93 -6.73
C GLU A 460 -9.16 -5.79 -8.01
N GLN A 461 -9.14 -5.17 -9.19
CA GLN A 461 -9.09 -5.87 -10.47
C GLN A 461 -7.72 -6.55 -10.68
N LEU A 462 -6.62 -5.89 -10.26
CA LEU A 462 -5.27 -6.47 -10.21
C LEU A 462 -5.11 -7.60 -9.17
N ARG A 463 -6.02 -7.74 -8.19
CA ARG A 463 -6.04 -8.87 -7.25
C ARG A 463 -6.73 -10.10 -7.85
N GLN A 464 -7.75 -9.92 -8.69
CA GLN A 464 -8.45 -11.03 -9.33
C GLN A 464 -7.65 -11.64 -10.50
N GLU A 465 -6.98 -10.82 -11.30
CA GLU A 465 -6.16 -11.31 -12.43
C GLU A 465 -4.90 -12.08 -11.98
N ARG A 466 -4.43 -11.87 -10.74
CA ARG A 466 -3.26 -12.57 -10.18
C ARG A 466 -3.57 -13.98 -9.67
N ASN A 467 -4.82 -14.28 -9.33
CA ASN A 467 -5.22 -15.61 -8.85
C ASN A 467 -5.51 -16.60 -9.99
N ALA A 468 -5.72 -16.12 -11.22
CA ALA A 468 -5.93 -16.96 -12.40
C ALA A 468 -4.63 -17.57 -12.97
N PHE A 469 -3.45 -17.13 -12.49
CA PHE A 469 -2.14 -17.55 -13.00
C PHE A 469 -1.46 -18.66 -12.18
N CYS A 470 -2.19 -19.35 -11.29
CA CYS A 470 -1.66 -20.42 -10.43
C CYS A 470 -2.41 -21.75 -10.54
N GLU A 471 -3.26 -21.90 -11.56
CA GLU A 471 -3.81 -23.19 -11.96
C GLU A 471 -3.23 -23.55 -13.33
N ASP A 472 -2.00 -24.09 -13.31
CA ASP A 472 -1.43 -25.02 -14.31
C ASP A 472 -0.21 -25.73 -13.69
#